data_AF-A0A949AMT1-F1
#
_entry.id   AF-A0A949AMT1-F1
#
_cell.length_a   1.000
_cell.length_b   1.000
_cell.length_c   1.000
_cell.angle_alpha   90.00
_cell.angle_beta   90.00
_cell.angle_gamma   90.00
#
_symmetry.space_group_name_H-M   'P 1'
#
loop_
_entity.id
_entity.type
_entity.pdbx_description
1 polymer ?
#
loop_
_entity_poly.entity_id
_entity_poly.type
_entity_poly.pdbx_seq_one_letter_code
_entity_poly.pdbx_strand_id
1 'polypeptide(L)'
;MKQLKIPKFKNEDEERKFWSKLDLSQYFEPADFSSIAFPNLKPSSRSIAIRIPEYILIRLKEQANELDIPYQSLMKQYIAKGLLQKSSK
;
A
#
# COMPACT_ATOMS: atom_id res chain seq x y z
N MET A 1 2.51 22.05 17.89
CA MET A 1 2.97 20.86 18.67
C MET A 1 2.48 20.87 20.12
N LYS A 2 1.30 20.30 20.38
CA LYS A 2 0.78 20.08 21.74
C LYS A 2 1.47 18.84 22.32
N GLN A 3 2.19 18.96 23.43
CA GLN A 3 2.98 17.86 23.98
C GLN A 3 2.08 16.71 24.46
N LEU A 4 2.17 15.56 23.80
CA LEU A 4 1.51 14.33 24.22
C LEU A 4 2.28 13.75 25.41
N LYS A 5 1.69 13.78 26.61
CA LYS A 5 2.29 13.18 27.81
C LYS A 5 2.03 11.68 27.79
N ILE A 6 2.99 10.91 27.30
CA ILE A 6 2.94 9.45 27.31
C ILE A 6 3.30 8.95 28.72
N PRO A 7 2.41 8.22 29.42
CA PRO A 7 2.72 7.65 30.73
C PRO A 7 3.69 6.46 30.59
N LYS A 8 4.46 6.16 31.65
CA LYS A 8 5.28 4.93 31.68
C LYS A 8 4.36 3.74 31.88
N PHE A 9 4.19 2.91 30.86
CA PHE A 9 3.39 1.68 30.93
C PHE A 9 4.18 0.57 31.62
N LYS A 10 3.48 -0.28 32.38
CA LYS A 10 4.08 -1.46 33.00
C LYS A 10 3.97 -2.70 32.12
N ASN A 11 3.04 -2.71 31.15
CA ASN A 11 2.74 -3.85 30.29
C ASN A 11 2.22 -3.41 28.90
N GLU A 12 2.43 -4.23 27.88
CA GLU A 12 2.05 -3.97 26.48
C GLU A 12 0.51 -3.83 26.31
N ASP A 13 -0.28 -4.58 27.08
CA ASP A 13 -1.75 -4.48 27.03
C ASP A 13 -2.28 -3.12 27.50
N GLU A 14 -1.60 -2.48 28.46
CA GLU A 14 -1.97 -1.13 28.92
C GLU A 14 -1.62 -0.09 27.86
N GLU A 15 -0.48 -0.25 27.21
CA GLU A 15 -0.05 0.59 26.10
C GLU A 15 -1.03 0.49 24.92
N ARG A 16 -1.41 -0.72 24.52
CA ARG A 16 -2.38 -0.95 23.42
C ARG A 16 -3.73 -0.30 23.70
N LYS A 17 -4.22 -0.40 24.94
CA LYS A 17 -5.47 0.24 25.38
C LYS A 17 -5.38 1.77 25.37
N PHE A 18 -4.22 2.32 25.73
CA PHE A 18 -3.96 3.76 25.66
C PHE A 18 -3.99 4.25 24.21
N TRP A 19 -3.24 3.61 23.31
CA TRP A 19 -3.20 3.98 21.89
C TRP A 19 -4.57 3.81 21.20
N SER A 20 -5.34 2.78 21.57
CA SER A 20 -6.67 2.56 21.00
C SER A 20 -7.70 3.63 21.41
N LYS A 21 -7.49 4.32 22.54
CA LYS A 21 -8.39 5.37 23.04
C LYS A 21 -7.89 6.78 22.71
N LEU A 22 -6.65 6.91 22.27
CA LEU A 22 -6.04 8.20 22.00
C LEU A 22 -6.52 8.73 20.64
N ASP A 23 -7.25 9.83 20.68
CA ASP A 23 -7.62 10.59 19.49
C ASP A 23 -6.47 11.55 19.11
N LEU A 24 -5.70 11.15 18.11
CA LEU A 24 -4.56 11.92 17.60
C LEU A 24 -5.00 13.25 16.97
N SER A 25 -6.27 13.40 16.55
CA SER A 25 -6.78 14.64 15.95
C SER A 25 -6.79 15.84 16.92
N GLN A 26 -6.74 15.58 18.23
CA GLN A 26 -6.71 16.63 19.26
C GLN A 26 -5.31 17.17 19.56
N TYR A 27 -4.27 16.54 19.00
CA TYR A 27 -2.86 16.83 19.27
C TYR A 27 -2.06 17.24 18.04
N PHE A 28 -2.53 16.87 16.84
CA PHE A 28 -1.90 17.21 15.57
C PHE A 28 -2.76 18.20 14.80
N GLU A 29 -2.22 19.40 14.52
CA GLU A 29 -2.86 20.35 13.62
C GLU A 29 -2.48 20.04 12.16
N PRO A 30 -3.33 20.34 11.17
CA PRO A 30 -3.02 20.17 9.75
C PRO A 30 -1.68 20.76 9.30
N ALA A 31 -1.22 21.81 9.99
CA ALA A 31 0.08 22.47 9.76
C ALA A 31 1.29 21.66 10.24
N ASP A 32 1.12 20.67 11.13
CA ASP A 32 2.18 19.78 11.61
C ASP A 32 2.44 18.61 10.63
N PHE A 33 1.58 18.40 9.63
CA PHE A 33 1.74 17.34 8.63
C PHE A 33 2.64 17.80 7.48
N SER A 34 3.82 17.18 7.37
CA SER A 34 4.69 17.36 6.20
C SER A 34 4.36 16.31 5.14
N SER A 35 4.25 16.75 3.88
CA SER A 35 4.14 15.85 2.73
C SER A 35 5.48 15.14 2.52
N ILE A 36 5.71 14.07 3.26
CA ILE A 36 6.89 13.21 3.09
C ILE A 36 6.62 12.31 1.89
N ALA A 37 7.29 12.63 0.77
CA ALA A 37 7.56 11.62 -0.24
C ALA A 37 8.49 10.60 0.41
N PHE A 38 8.21 9.31 0.25
CA PHE A 38 9.07 8.23 0.72
C PHE A 38 9.95 7.74 -0.44
N PRO A 39 11.05 8.44 -0.80
CA PRO A 39 11.84 8.10 -1.99
C PRO A 39 12.52 6.72 -1.88
N ASN A 40 12.72 6.23 -0.65
CA ASN A 40 13.50 5.02 -0.36
C ASN A 40 12.67 3.83 0.16
N LEU A 41 11.33 3.90 0.12
CA LEU A 41 10.52 2.71 0.39
C LEU A 41 10.72 1.74 -0.77
N LYS A 42 11.50 0.68 -0.53
CA LYS A 42 11.65 -0.41 -1.50
C LYS A 42 10.25 -0.97 -1.76
N PRO A 43 9.76 -1.01 -3.02
CA PRO A 43 8.48 -1.62 -3.31
C PRO A 43 8.54 -3.08 -2.85
N SER A 44 7.75 -3.43 -1.84
CA SER A 44 7.71 -4.77 -1.30
C SER A 44 6.97 -5.66 -2.30
N SER A 45 7.69 -6.61 -2.90
CA SER A 45 7.10 -7.62 -3.78
C SER A 45 6.79 -8.88 -2.98
N ARG A 46 5.52 -9.31 -2.97
CA ARG A 46 5.11 -10.59 -2.41
C ARG A 46 4.67 -11.53 -3.52
N SER A 47 5.26 -12.73 -3.57
CA SER A 47 4.80 -13.79 -4.48
C SER A 47 3.42 -14.28 -4.04
N ILE A 48 2.49 -14.31 -4.99
CA ILE A 48 1.14 -14.84 -4.80
C ILE A 48 0.84 -15.89 -5.86
N ALA A 49 0.02 -16.88 -5.50
CA ALA A 49 -0.55 -17.82 -6.46
C ALA A 49 -1.95 -17.34 -6.85
N ILE A 50 -2.20 -17.16 -8.16
CA ILE A 50 -3.50 -16.77 -8.69
C ILE A 50 -3.95 -17.78 -9.75
N ARG A 51 -5.24 -18.09 -9.77
CA ARG A 51 -5.84 -18.91 -10.84
C ARG A 51 -6.33 -17.98 -11.94
N ILE A 52 -5.91 -18.25 -13.17
CA ILE A 52 -6.33 -17.53 -14.37
C ILE A 52 -6.74 -18.56 -15.41
N PRO A 53 -7.82 -18.35 -16.17
CA PRO A 53 -8.14 -19.19 -17.32
C PRO A 53 -6.99 -19.27 -18.34
N GLU A 54 -6.73 -20.47 -18.86
CA GLU A 54 -5.60 -20.73 -19.78
C GLU A 54 -5.62 -19.82 -21.01
N TYR A 55 -6.79 -19.61 -21.61
CA TYR A 55 -6.93 -18.78 -22.81
C TYR A 55 -6.48 -17.33 -22.57
N ILE A 56 -6.68 -16.79 -21.35
CA ILE A 56 -6.24 -15.45 -20.99
C ILE A 56 -4.72 -15.41 -20.86
N LEU A 57 -4.14 -16.44 -20.23
CA LEU A 57 -2.69 -16.53 -20.07
C LEU A 57 -1.98 -16.61 -21.43
N ILE A 58 -2.53 -17.36 -22.38
CA ILE A 58 -2.01 -17.44 -23.75
C ILE A 58 -2.05 -16.06 -24.42
N ARG A 59 -3.20 -15.38 -24.42
CA ARG A 59 -3.34 -14.03 -24.99
C ARG A 59 -2.39 -13.03 -24.37
N LEU A 60 -2.20 -13.08 -23.05
CA LEU A 60 -1.28 -12.20 -22.34
C LEU A 60 0.16 -12.42 -22.80
N LYS A 61 0.57 -13.67 -23.05
CA LYS A 61 1.91 -13.99 -23.56
C LYS A 61 2.11 -13.52 -24.98
N GLU A 62 1.12 -13.72 -25.86
CA GLU A 62 1.13 -13.22 -27.25
C GLU A 62 1.36 -11.69 -27.25
N GLN A 63 0.54 -10.96 -26.48
CA GLN A 63 0.62 -9.50 -26.41
C GLN A 63 1.90 -9.00 -25.75
N ALA A 64 2.41 -9.70 -24.74
CA ALA A 64 3.68 -9.36 -24.11
C ALA A 64 4.85 -9.52 -25.08
N ASN A 65 4.81 -10.55 -25.92
CA ASN A 65 5.80 -10.78 -26.96
C ASN A 65 5.75 -9.70 -28.05
N GLU A 66 4.56 -9.28 -28.49
CA GLU A 66 4.40 -8.15 -29.42
C GLU A 66 4.99 -6.84 -28.88
N LEU A 67 4.90 -6.63 -27.58
CA LEU A 67 5.43 -5.46 -26.88
C LEU A 67 6.90 -5.60 -26.44
N ASP A 68 7.54 -6.74 -26.75
CA ASP A 68 8.91 -7.08 -26.33
C ASP A 68 9.15 -6.94 -24.81
N ILE A 69 8.18 -7.38 -24.01
CA ILE A 69 8.26 -7.36 -22.54
C ILE A 69 7.87 -8.71 -21.91
N PRO A 70 8.33 -9.01 -20.69
CA PRO A 70 7.88 -10.20 -19.97
C PRO A 70 6.38 -10.14 -19.66
N TYR A 71 5.67 -11.26 -19.83
CA TYR A 71 4.22 -11.33 -19.56
C TYR A 71 3.86 -10.99 -18.12
N GLN A 72 4.74 -11.28 -17.15
CA GLN A 72 4.53 -10.87 -15.75
C GLN A 72 4.63 -9.36 -15.56
N SER A 73 5.45 -8.68 -16.38
CA SER A 73 5.53 -7.21 -16.40
C SER A 73 4.23 -6.62 -16.92
N LEU A 74 3.74 -7.12 -18.06
CA LEU A 74 2.46 -6.71 -18.64
C LEU A 74 1.29 -6.96 -17.69
N MET A 75 1.26 -8.13 -17.03
CA MET A 75 0.26 -8.45 -16.02
C MET A 75 0.20 -7.40 -14.89
N LYS A 76 1.37 -7.00 -14.36
CA LYS A 76 1.46 -5.98 -13.32
C LYS A 76 0.92 -4.63 -13.79
N GLN A 77 1.22 -4.23 -15.03
CA GLN A 77 0.71 -2.99 -15.61
C GLN A 77 -0.81 -2.99 -15.74
N TYR A 78 -1.41 -4.10 -16.19
CA TYR A 78 -2.86 -4.22 -16.31
C TYR A 78 -3.57 -4.20 -14.96
N ILE A 79 -3.03 -4.88 -13.94
CA ILE A 79 -3.57 -4.82 -12.58
C ILE A 79 -3.49 -3.39 -12.05
N ALA A 80 -2.34 -2.71 -12.19
CA ALA A 80 -2.17 -1.33 -11.75
C ALA A 80 -3.16 -0.38 -12.46
N LYS A 81 -3.33 -0.51 -13.78
CA LYS A 81 -4.28 0.27 -14.57
C LYS A 81 -5.72 0.08 -14.09
N GLY A 82 -6.13 -1.16 -13.80
CA GLY A 82 -7.47 -1.46 -13.28
C GLY A 82 -7.74 -0.85 -11.91
N LEU A 83 -6.72 -0.79 -11.03
CA LEU A 83 -6.84 -0.14 -9.72
C LEU A 83 -6.96 1.38 -9.83
N LEU A 84 -6.12 2.01 -10.67
CA LEU A 84 -6.11 3.47 -10.85
C LEU A 84 -7.39 4.00 -11.51
N GLN A 85 -8.00 3.23 -12.41
CA GLN A 85 -9.29 3.60 -13.01
C GLN A 85 -10.44 3.59 -12.00
N LYS A 86 -10.37 2.72 -10.99
CA LYS A 86 -11.43 2.59 -9.97
C LYS A 86 -11.38 3.70 -8.92
N SER A 87 -10.21 4.28 -8.66
CA SER A 87 -10.06 5.41 -7.73
C SER A 87 -10.55 6.76 -8.28
N SER A 88 -10.86 6.84 -9.58
CA SER A 88 -11.32 8.07 -10.23
C SER A 88 -12.85 8.19 -10.31
N LYS A 89 -13.60 7.34 -9.58
CA LYS A 89 -15.05 7.30 -9.59
C LYS A 89 -15.63 7.31 -8.18
#